data_AF-A0A382FY09-F1
#
_entry.id   AF-A0A382FY09-F1
#
_cell.length_a   1.000
_cell.length_b   1.000
_cell.length_c   1.000
_cell.angle_alpha   90.00
_cell.angle_beta   90.00
_cell.angle_gamma   90.00
#
_symmetry.space_group_name_H-M   'P 1'
#
loop_
_entity.id
_entity.type
_entity.pdbx_description
1 polymer ?
#
loop_
_entity_poly.entity_id
_entity_poly.type
_entity_poly.pdbx_seq_one_letter_code
_entity_poly.pdbx_strand_id
1 'polypeptide(L)'
;VFHEPTLNAFMSMGRKAWKDTRKRISELLSEGNSTLRDDKQLCKLALIPMKDTEMQLPVDIGDYTDFYSSREHASNVGTMFRGPENALMPNWLHLPVGYHGRAS
;
A
#
# COMPACT_ATOMS: atom_id res chain seq x y z
N VAL A 1 -11.32 3.47 -14.81
CA VAL A 1 -10.54 3.00 -13.64
C VAL A 1 -9.08 2.65 -13.96
N PHE A 2 -8.75 1.89 -15.02
CA PHE A 2 -7.33 1.57 -15.34
C PHE A 2 -6.63 2.56 -16.28
N HIS A 3 -7.37 3.52 -16.85
CA HIS A 3 -6.82 4.65 -17.61
C HIS A 3 -6.69 5.93 -16.75
N GLU A 4 -6.97 5.83 -15.45
CA GLU A 4 -6.82 6.96 -14.52
C GLU A 4 -5.35 7.14 -14.14
N PRO A 5 -4.90 8.37 -13.82
CA PRO A 5 -3.53 8.63 -13.38
C PRO A 5 -3.21 8.04 -12.00
N THR A 6 -4.22 7.74 -11.18
CA THR A 6 -4.08 7.20 -9.82
C THR A 6 -5.05 6.05 -9.56
N LEU A 7 -4.76 5.24 -8.54
CA LEU A 7 -5.55 4.05 -8.21
C LEU A 7 -6.86 4.33 -7.47
N ASN A 8 -7.14 5.59 -7.09
CA ASN A 8 -8.28 5.96 -6.24
C ASN A 8 -9.63 5.44 -6.79
N ALA A 9 -9.86 5.56 -8.10
CA ALA A 9 -11.09 5.08 -8.73
C ALA A 9 -11.21 3.54 -8.74
N PHE A 10 -10.10 2.82 -8.80
CA PHE A 10 -10.10 1.36 -8.67
C PHE A 10 -10.27 0.92 -7.21
N MET A 11 -9.63 1.64 -6.28
CA MET A 11 -9.80 1.42 -4.84
C MET A 11 -11.26 1.60 -4.41
N SER A 12 -11.96 2.62 -4.91
CA SER A 12 -13.36 2.87 -4.55
C SER A 12 -14.35 1.76 -4.96
N MET A 13 -13.96 0.88 -5.89
CA MET A 13 -14.78 -0.28 -6.30
C MET A 13 -14.88 -1.38 -5.22
N GLY A 14 -14.00 -1.35 -4.22
CA GLY A 14 -14.04 -2.23 -3.06
C GLY A 14 -13.59 -3.67 -3.28
N ARG A 15 -13.62 -4.45 -2.19
CA ARG A 15 -12.97 -5.76 -2.06
C ARG A 15 -13.33 -6.78 -3.14
N LYS A 16 -14.58 -6.78 -3.62
CA LYS A 16 -15.02 -7.72 -4.67
C LYS A 16 -14.25 -7.46 -5.97
N ALA A 17 -14.21 -6.21 -6.42
CA ALA A 17 -13.49 -5.83 -7.64
C ALA A 17 -11.99 -6.14 -7.54
N TRP A 18 -11.37 -5.91 -6.38
CA TRP A 18 -9.96 -6.22 -6.17
C TRP A 18 -9.68 -7.72 -6.24
N LYS A 19 -10.54 -8.55 -5.63
CA LYS A 19 -10.42 -10.01 -5.68
C LYS A 19 -10.60 -10.53 -7.10
N ASP A 20 -11.61 -10.05 -7.82
CA ASP A 20 -11.89 -10.46 -9.20
C ASP A 20 -10.72 -10.07 -10.11
N THR A 21 -10.20 -8.85 -9.97
CA THR A 21 -9.03 -8.35 -10.73
C THR A 21 -7.78 -9.17 -10.41
N ARG A 22 -7.47 -9.39 -9.12
CA ARG A 22 -6.32 -10.22 -8.69
C ARG A 22 -6.43 -11.64 -9.26
N LYS A 23 -7.61 -12.25 -9.17
CA LYS A 23 -7.86 -13.60 -9.70
C LYS A 23 -7.60 -13.63 -11.20
N ARG A 24 -8.14 -12.67 -11.95
CA ARG A 24 -7.96 -12.61 -13.41
C ARG A 24 -6.50 -12.42 -13.80
N ILE A 25 -5.77 -11.52 -13.15
CA ILE A 25 -4.33 -11.32 -13.40
C ILE A 25 -3.56 -12.61 -13.10
N SER A 26 -3.84 -13.25 -11.96
CA SER A 26 -3.18 -14.52 -11.57
C SER A 26 -3.46 -15.65 -12.56
N GLU A 27 -4.70 -15.74 -13.08
CA GLU A 27 -5.06 -16.73 -14.09
C GLU A 27 -4.33 -16.47 -15.41
N LEU A 28 -4.26 -15.22 -15.87
CA LEU A 28 -3.61 -14.84 -17.13
C LEU A 28 -2.08 -15.03 -17.08
N LEU A 29 -1.47 -14.85 -15.91
CA LEU A 29 -0.03 -15.00 -15.70
C LEU A 29 0.37 -16.44 -15.29
N SER A 30 -0.58 -17.35 -15.14
CA SER A 30 -0.30 -18.76 -14.83
C SER A 30 0.33 -19.45 -16.04
N GLU A 31 1.36 -20.27 -15.81
CA GLU A 31 2.05 -21.03 -16.87
C GLU A 31 1.09 -21.87 -17.71
N GLY A 32 0.05 -22.45 -17.10
CA GLY A 32 -0.94 -23.28 -17.78
C GLY A 32 -1.98 -22.53 -18.61
N ASN A 33 -1.96 -21.18 -18.61
CA ASN A 33 -2.95 -20.37 -19.32
C ASN A 33 -2.37 -19.79 -20.62
N SER A 34 -2.84 -20.29 -21.76
CA SER A 34 -2.40 -19.82 -23.08
C SER A 34 -2.92 -18.43 -23.47
N THR A 35 -3.97 -17.92 -22.80
CA THR A 35 -4.69 -16.70 -23.21
C THR A 35 -3.76 -15.50 -23.42
N LEU A 36 -2.83 -15.26 -22.49
CA LEU A 36 -1.83 -14.20 -22.62
C LEU A 36 -0.47 -14.73 -23.07
N ARG A 37 -0.08 -15.93 -22.59
CA ARG A 37 1.23 -16.54 -22.85
C ARG A 37 1.51 -16.74 -24.34
N ASP A 38 0.51 -17.21 -25.09
CA ASP A 38 0.70 -17.61 -26.50
C ASP A 38 0.38 -16.48 -27.47
N ASP A 39 -0.34 -15.43 -27.03
CA ASP A 39 -0.56 -14.23 -27.81
C ASP A 39 0.64 -13.28 -27.70
N LYS A 40 1.61 -13.47 -28.60
CA LYS A 40 2.85 -12.67 -28.64
C LYS A 40 2.61 -11.18 -28.86
N GLN A 41 1.56 -10.81 -29.59
CA GLN A 41 1.26 -9.41 -29.86
C GLN A 41 0.71 -8.74 -28.61
N LEU A 42 -0.28 -9.36 -27.96
CA LEU A 42 -0.85 -8.85 -26.71
C LEU A 42 0.19 -8.85 -25.58
N CYS A 43 0.98 -9.91 -25.46
CA CYS A 43 2.03 -10.03 -24.45
C CYS A 43 3.04 -8.88 -24.55
N LYS A 44 3.50 -8.55 -25.77
CA LYS A 44 4.42 -7.43 -26.01
C LYS A 44 3.82 -6.06 -25.65
N LEU A 45 2.50 -5.89 -25.79
CA LEU A 45 1.80 -4.65 -25.46
C LEU A 45 1.49 -4.53 -23.96
N ALA A 46 1.15 -5.65 -23.30
CA ALA A 46 0.66 -5.66 -21.93
C ALA A 46 1.75 -5.87 -20.87
N LEU A 47 2.86 -6.54 -21.20
CA LEU A 47 3.98 -6.77 -20.30
C LEU A 47 5.17 -5.90 -20.68
N ILE A 48 5.40 -4.86 -19.89
CA ILE A 48 6.46 -3.88 -20.12
C ILE A 48 7.59 -4.17 -19.12
N PRO A 49 8.86 -4.25 -19.56
CA PRO A 49 9.98 -4.42 -18.63
C PRO A 49 10.07 -3.26 -17.64
N MET A 50 10.25 -3.55 -16.34
CA MET A 50 10.27 -2.51 -15.29
C MET A 50 11.33 -1.43 -15.53
N LYS A 51 12.47 -1.80 -16.15
CA LYS A 51 13.55 -0.86 -16.51
C LYS A 51 13.13 0.19 -17.56
N ASP A 52 12.07 -0.09 -18.30
CA ASP A 52 11.54 0.77 -19.37
C ASP A 52 10.31 1.56 -18.87
N THR A 53 10.05 1.57 -17.55
CA THR A 53 8.91 2.24 -16.91
C THR A 53 9.35 3.17 -15.78
N GLU A 54 8.56 4.20 -15.52
CA GLU A 54 8.74 5.11 -14.40
C GLU A 54 7.58 4.92 -13.39
N MET A 55 7.93 4.65 -12.13
CA MET A 55 6.93 4.53 -11.06
C MET A 55 6.52 5.92 -10.56
N GLN A 56 5.22 6.12 -10.39
CA GLN A 56 4.62 7.36 -9.88
C GLN A 56 3.99 7.14 -8.51
N LEU A 57 3.55 8.23 -7.85
CA LEU A 57 2.74 8.11 -6.63
C LEU A 57 1.44 7.35 -6.97
N PRO A 58 1.11 6.24 -6.28
CA PRO A 58 0.07 5.32 -6.73
C PRO A 58 -1.36 5.84 -6.45
N VAL A 59 -1.51 6.79 -5.54
CA VAL A 59 -2.80 7.31 -5.08
C VAL A 59 -2.70 8.81 -4.85
N ASP A 60 -3.80 9.51 -5.12
CA ASP A 60 -4.01 10.87 -4.63
C ASP A 60 -4.36 10.78 -3.15
N ILE A 61 -3.46 11.28 -2.30
CA ILE A 61 -3.60 11.20 -0.84
C ILE A 61 -4.46 12.37 -0.37
N GLY A 62 -5.69 12.09 0.05
CA GLY A 62 -6.55 13.09 0.69
C GLY A 62 -6.03 13.47 2.09
N ASP A 63 -5.88 12.46 2.95
CA ASP A 63 -5.35 12.60 4.30
C ASP A 63 -4.27 11.54 4.57
N TYR A 64 -3.25 11.95 5.32
CA TYR A 64 -2.21 11.07 5.84
C TYR A 64 -2.26 11.07 7.36
N THR A 65 -2.35 9.88 7.97
CA THR A 65 -2.31 9.70 9.42
C THR A 65 -1.11 8.83 9.76
N ASP A 66 -0.31 9.28 10.71
CA ASP A 66 0.83 8.54 11.21
C ASP A 66 0.56 8.06 12.65
N PHE A 67 0.84 6.79 12.91
CA PHE A 67 0.54 6.14 14.18
C PHE A 67 1.83 5.85 14.95
N TYR A 68 1.72 5.93 16.27
CA TYR A 68 2.83 5.73 17.20
C TYR A 68 2.74 4.37 17.91
N SER A 69 2.55 3.28 17.14
CA SER A 69 2.11 1.99 17.67
C SER A 69 3.22 0.96 17.95
N SER A 70 4.49 1.29 17.71
CA SER A 70 5.60 0.42 18.11
C SER A 70 5.95 0.66 19.59
N ARG A 71 5.80 -0.39 20.42
CA ARG A 71 6.06 -0.32 21.87
C ARG A 71 7.52 -0.05 22.15
N GLU A 72 8.42 -0.75 21.47
CA GLU A 72 9.86 -0.61 21.62
C GLU A 72 10.29 0.79 21.19
N HIS A 73 9.77 1.29 20.06
CA HIS A 73 10.03 2.66 19.62
C HIS A 73 9.56 3.69 20.66
N ALA A 74 8.32 3.57 21.13
CA ALA A 74 7.75 4.45 22.15
C ALA A 74 8.52 4.41 23.49
N SER A 75 8.98 3.22 23.89
CA SER A 75 9.72 3.01 25.12
C SER A 75 11.13 3.60 25.01
N ASN A 76 11.82 3.39 23.89
CA ASN A 76 13.16 3.94 23.64
C ASN A 76 13.13 5.46 23.64
N VAL A 77 12.20 6.07 22.90
CA VAL A 77 12.00 7.53 22.90
C VAL A 77 11.65 8.01 24.30
N GLY A 78 10.67 7.41 24.94
CA GLY A 78 10.26 7.78 26.29
C GLY A 78 11.37 7.71 27.32
N THR A 79 12.22 6.68 27.24
CA THR A 79 13.38 6.50 28.13
C THR A 79 14.36 7.67 28.01
N MET A 80 14.64 8.14 26.79
CA MET A 80 15.52 9.29 26.57
C MET A 80 14.99 10.58 27.21
N PHE A 81 13.65 10.76 27.29
CA PHE A 81 13.03 11.96 27.82
C PHE A 81 12.66 11.89 29.32
N ARG A 82 12.27 10.71 29.81
CA ARG A 82 11.65 10.52 31.14
C ARG A 82 12.31 9.43 31.99
N GLY A 83 13.34 8.77 31.47
CA GLY A 83 13.94 7.59 32.07
C GLY A 83 13.12 6.31 31.84
N PRO A 84 13.71 5.13 32.12
CA PRO A 84 13.13 3.84 31.76
C PRO A 84 11.83 3.52 32.53
N GLU A 85 11.74 3.94 33.80
CA GLU A 85 10.57 3.68 34.67
C GLU A 85 9.28 4.39 34.18
N ASN A 86 9.44 5.53 33.50
CA ASN A 86 8.33 6.37 33.02
C ASN A 86 8.32 6.49 31.48
N ALA A 87 8.83 5.45 30.81
CA ALA A 87 9.04 5.48 29.37
C ALA A 87 7.72 5.66 28.59
N LEU A 88 6.68 4.91 28.92
CA LEU A 88 5.38 5.03 28.23
C LEU A 88 4.48 6.03 28.92
N MET A 89 3.81 6.88 28.13
CA MET A 89 2.74 7.74 28.65
C MET A 89 1.51 6.90 29.01
N PRO A 90 0.69 7.32 30.01
CA PRO A 90 -0.42 6.52 30.51
C PRO A 90 -1.42 6.08 29.45
N ASN A 91 -1.68 6.92 28.45
CA ASN A 91 -2.64 6.64 27.39
C ASN A 91 -2.15 5.63 26.34
N TRP A 92 -0.84 5.38 26.24
CA TRP A 92 -0.25 4.66 25.10
C TRP A 92 -0.72 3.20 25.01
N LEU A 93 -0.96 2.55 26.15
CA LEU A 93 -1.48 1.17 26.20
C LEU A 93 -3.01 1.08 26.05
N HIS A 94 -3.71 2.22 26.02
CA HIS A 94 -5.18 2.27 26.01
C HIS A 94 -5.77 2.71 24.67
N LEU A 95 -4.96 3.34 23.80
CA LEU A 95 -5.36 3.70 22.45
C LEU A 95 -4.14 3.74 21.52
N PRO A 96 -4.32 3.48 20.21
CA PRO A 96 -3.25 3.66 19.24
C PRO A 96 -3.04 5.16 18.99
N VAL A 97 -2.09 5.76 19.71
CA VAL A 97 -1.77 7.19 19.59
C VAL A 97 -1.37 7.47 18.15
N GLY A 98 -1.87 8.57 17.57
CA GLY A 98 -1.57 8.98 16.21
C GLY A 98 -1.85 10.47 16.01
N TYR A 99 -1.43 10.99 14.86
CA TYR A 99 -1.57 12.41 14.51
C TYR A 99 -1.80 12.60 13.01
N HIS A 100 -2.33 13.78 12.65
CA HIS A 100 -2.49 14.19 11.26
C HIS A 100 -1.12 14.54 10.67
N GLY A 101 -0.69 13.77 9.67
CA GLY A 101 0.47 14.06 8.87
C GLY A 101 0.17 15.08 7.76
N ARG A 102 1.18 15.37 6.94
CA ARG A 102 1.03 16.25 5.77
C ARG A 102 0.93 15.41 4.50
N ALA A 103 -0.15 15.58 3.74
CA ALA A 103 -0.38 14.85 2.49
C ALA A 103 0.31 15.48 1.26
N SER A 104 0.58 16.79 1.28
CA SER A 104 1.18 17.56 0.18
C SER A 104 2.69 17.44 0.08
#